data_AF-A0A1D4ITQ6-F1
#
_entry.id   AF-A0A1D4ITQ6-F1
#
_cell.length_a   1.000
_cell.length_b   1.000
_cell.length_c   1.000
_cell.angle_alpha   90.00
_cell.angle_beta   90.00
_cell.angle_gamma   90.00
#
_symmetry.space_group_name_H-M   'P 1'
#
loop_
_entity.id
_entity.type
_entity.pdbx_description
1 polymer ?
#
loop_
_entity_poly.entity_id
_entity_poly.type
_entity_poly.pdbx_seq_one_letter_code
_entity_poly.pdbx_strand_id
1 'polypeptide(L)'
;MSQQCHMNTCPVGVATTDPKREKGLIIDEKKYRVTNFVTSLHEGLYNIAAAVGVASPTQITKDHIIIKNKDGGIQSIQDYKLKLLTHQ
;
A
#
# COMPACT_ATOMS: atom_id res chain seq x y z
N MET A 1 15.41 4.72 1.08
CA MET A 1 15.01 4.77 2.50
C MET A 1 16.24 4.55 3.36
N SER A 2 16.55 5.43 4.32
CA SER A 2 17.80 5.32 5.11
C SER A 2 17.78 4.22 6.16
N GLN A 3 16.60 3.73 6.56
CA GLN A 3 16.41 2.62 7.53
C GLN A 3 17.05 2.84 8.92
N GLN A 4 17.38 4.09 9.27
CA GLN A 4 18.04 4.47 10.53
C GLN A 4 17.10 5.09 11.56
N CYS A 5 15.79 4.76 11.50
CA CYS A 5 14.77 5.41 12.33
C CYS A 5 15.04 5.26 13.84
N HIS A 6 15.53 4.10 14.27
CA HIS A 6 15.82 3.78 15.68
C HIS A 6 17.11 4.46 16.21
N MET A 7 17.95 5.00 15.33
CA MET A 7 19.23 5.60 15.70
C MET A 7 19.14 7.08 16.03
N ASN A 8 17.95 7.69 15.94
CA ASN A 8 17.74 9.15 16.11
C ASN A 8 18.49 10.03 15.10
N THR A 9 19.01 9.45 14.01
CA THR A 9 19.88 10.12 13.03
C THR A 9 19.21 10.32 11.67
N CYS A 10 17.87 10.38 11.64
CA CYS A 10 17.11 10.56 10.40
C CYS A 10 17.62 11.77 9.58
N PRO A 11 18.06 11.58 8.33
CA PRO A 11 18.66 12.67 7.53
C PRO A 11 17.63 13.70 7.05
N VAL A 12 16.34 13.35 7.07
CA VAL A 12 15.24 14.18 6.54
C VAL A 12 14.30 14.69 7.65
N GLY A 13 14.72 14.58 8.91
CA GLY A 13 14.00 15.15 10.06
C GLY A 13 12.68 14.48 10.44
N VAL A 14 12.40 13.26 9.96
CA VAL A 14 11.12 12.58 10.23
C VAL A 14 11.15 11.81 11.56
N ALA A 15 12.13 10.93 11.73
CA ALA A 15 12.26 10.08 12.91
C ALA A 15 13.49 10.49 13.72
N THR A 16 13.44 11.68 14.31
CA THR A 16 14.50 12.23 15.15
C THR A 16 13.92 13.21 16.17
N THR A 17 14.58 13.36 17.31
CA THR A 17 14.30 14.37 18.35
C THR A 17 15.43 15.40 18.45
N ASP A 18 16.40 15.37 17.52
CA ASP A 18 17.48 16.36 17.45
C ASP A 18 16.96 17.63 16.75
N PRO A 19 16.90 18.79 17.43
CA PRO A 19 16.37 20.03 16.85
C PRO A 19 17.10 20.50 15.59
N LYS A 20 18.36 20.10 15.38
CA LYS A 20 19.09 20.43 14.15
C LYS A 20 18.61 19.58 12.98
N ARG A 21 18.28 18.31 13.21
CA ARG A 21 17.84 17.36 12.18
C ARG A 21 16.36 17.52 11.84
N GLU A 22 15.54 17.85 12.83
CA GLU A 22 14.11 18.15 12.63
C GLU A 22 13.89 19.25 11.58
N LYS A 23 14.81 20.22 11.46
CA LYS A 23 14.77 21.26 10.42
C LYS A 23 14.80 20.71 8.98
N GLY A 24 15.24 19.47 8.78
CA GLY A 24 15.13 18.77 7.50
C GLY A 24 13.69 18.41 7.10
N LEU A 25 12.74 18.49 8.03
CA LEU A 25 11.32 18.33 7.78
C LEU A 25 10.69 19.63 7.28
N ILE A 26 10.70 19.83 5.96
CA ILE A 26 10.07 20.99 5.32
C ILE A 26 8.56 20.77 5.21
N ILE A 27 7.80 21.25 6.20
CA ILE A 27 6.35 21.03 6.31
C ILE A 27 5.60 21.62 5.11
N ASP A 28 5.98 22.83 4.67
CA ASP A 28 5.30 23.53 3.58
C ASP A 28 5.40 22.83 2.24
N GLU A 29 6.43 22.02 2.02
CA GLU A 29 6.53 21.14 0.85
C GLU A 29 5.81 19.82 1.10
N LYS A 30 6.13 19.13 2.22
CA LYS A 30 5.70 17.75 2.44
C LYS A 30 4.20 17.62 2.67
N LYS A 31 3.50 18.67 3.13
CA LYS A 31 2.03 18.67 3.25
C LYS A 31 1.35 18.37 1.91
N TYR A 32 1.80 19.00 0.82
CA TYR A 32 1.25 18.77 -0.52
C TYR A 32 1.60 17.37 -1.05
N ARG A 33 2.79 16.87 -0.74
CA ARG A 33 3.19 15.50 -1.11
C ARG A 33 2.30 14.45 -0.46
N VAL A 34 1.93 14.65 0.81
CA VAL A 34 0.99 13.78 1.52
C VAL A 34 -0.41 13.88 0.90
N THR A 35 -0.91 15.09 0.64
CA THR A 35 -2.21 15.29 -0.02
C THR A 35 -2.25 14.61 -1.38
N ASN A 36 -1.26 14.85 -2.24
CA ASN A 36 -1.21 14.26 -3.57
C ASN A 36 -1.15 12.73 -3.51
N PHE A 37 -0.37 12.16 -2.58
CA PHE A 37 -0.34 10.71 -2.37
C PHE A 37 -1.72 10.16 -2.03
N VAL A 38 -2.44 10.78 -1.08
CA VAL A 38 -3.79 10.34 -0.68
C VAL A 38 -4.79 10.49 -1.83
N THR A 39 -4.74 11.60 -2.57
CA THR A 39 -5.60 11.84 -3.74
C THR A 39 -5.38 10.78 -4.82
N SER A 40 -4.13 10.53 -5.23
CA SER A 40 -3.83 9.52 -6.25
C SER A 40 -4.12 8.09 -5.78
N LEU A 41 -3.92 7.80 -4.48
CA LEU A 41 -4.31 6.51 -3.90
C LEU A 41 -5.83 6.30 -4.00
N HIS A 42 -6.61 7.33 -3.68
CA HIS A 42 -8.06 7.28 -3.74
C HIS A 42 -8.55 7.06 -5.17
N GLU A 43 -8.02 7.80 -6.15
CA GLU A 43 -8.31 7.58 -7.57
C GLU A 43 -7.96 6.16 -8.02
N GLY A 44 -6.77 5.67 -7.65
CA GLY A 44 -6.34 4.30 -7.96
C GLY A 44 -7.26 3.23 -7.38
N LEU A 45 -7.74 3.40 -6.15
CA LEU A 45 -8.70 2.48 -5.53
C LEU A 45 -10.02 2.43 -6.30
N TYR A 46 -10.55 3.58 -6.73
CA TYR A 46 -11.78 3.62 -7.53
C TYR A 46 -11.59 3.05 -8.93
N ASN A 47 -10.41 3.21 -9.54
CA ASN A 47 -10.10 2.54 -10.80
C ASN A 47 -10.15 1.01 -10.67
N ILE A 48 -9.61 0.46 -9.56
CA ILE A 48 -9.70 -0.98 -9.26
C ILE A 48 -11.15 -1.39 -9.04
N ALA A 49 -11.93 -0.62 -8.26
CA ALA A 49 -13.34 -0.89 -8.01
C ALA A 49 -14.16 -0.95 -9.31
N ALA A 50 -13.95 0.01 -10.20
CA ALA A 50 -14.58 0.02 -11.53
C ALA A 50 -14.14 -1.18 -12.38
N ALA A 51 -12.86 -1.55 -12.35
CA ALA A 51 -12.33 -2.69 -13.11
C ALA A 51 -12.93 -4.04 -12.67
N VAL A 52 -13.26 -4.19 -11.39
CA VAL A 52 -13.91 -5.41 -10.87
C VAL A 52 -15.45 -5.32 -10.86
N GLY A 53 -16.02 -4.19 -11.29
CA GLY A 53 -17.46 -4.02 -11.48
C GLY A 53 -18.24 -3.61 -10.22
N VAL A 54 -17.60 -2.99 -9.23
CA VAL A 54 -18.27 -2.51 -8.00
C VAL A 54 -18.29 -0.99 -7.90
N ALA A 55 -19.31 -0.43 -7.23
CA ALA A 55 -19.51 1.02 -7.14
C ALA A 55 -18.56 1.72 -6.15
N SER A 56 -17.98 0.97 -5.21
CA SER A 56 -17.06 1.50 -4.20
C SER A 56 -15.96 0.48 -3.89
N PRO A 57 -14.71 0.91 -3.61
CA PRO A 57 -13.64 0.02 -3.18
C PRO A 57 -13.99 -0.82 -1.94
N THR A 58 -14.91 -0.34 -1.11
CA THR A 58 -15.39 -1.07 0.09
C THR A 58 -16.21 -2.31 -0.25
N GLN A 59 -16.71 -2.43 -1.48
CA GLN A 59 -17.49 -3.58 -1.96
C GLN A 59 -16.60 -4.67 -2.57
N ILE A 60 -15.27 -4.46 -2.62
CA ILE A 60 -14.33 -5.46 -3.10
C ILE A 60 -14.27 -6.60 -2.09
N THR A 61 -14.90 -7.72 -2.45
CA THR A 61 -14.82 -8.99 -1.71
C THR A 61 -13.73 -9.90 -2.28
N LYS A 62 -13.45 -10.99 -1.56
CA LYS A 62 -12.57 -12.09 -1.99
C LYS A 62 -12.96 -12.66 -3.37
N ASP A 63 -14.23 -12.58 -3.76
CA ASP A 63 -14.71 -13.19 -5.00
C ASP A 63 -14.23 -12.46 -6.26
N HIS A 64 -13.72 -11.22 -6.10
CA HIS A 64 -13.04 -10.48 -7.17
C HIS A 64 -11.56 -10.85 -7.34
N ILE A 65 -11.02 -11.77 -6.52
CA ILE A 65 -9.61 -12.14 -6.53
C ILE A 65 -9.40 -13.40 -7.34
N ILE A 66 -8.54 -13.28 -8.35
CA ILE A 66 -8.07 -14.37 -9.20
C ILE A 66 -6.55 -14.53 -9.01
N ILE A 67 -6.09 -15.76 -8.84
CA ILE A 67 -4.67 -16.08 -8.69
C ILE A 67 -4.13 -16.62 -10.00
N LYS A 68 -3.08 -15.97 -10.50
CA LYS A 68 -2.27 -16.47 -11.61
C LYS A 68 -1.03 -17.17 -11.06
N ASN A 69 -0.90 -18.44 -11.36
CA ASN A 69 0.24 -19.26 -10.98
C ASN A 69 1.45 -19.02 -11.89
N LYS A 70 2.63 -19.52 -11.47
CA LYS A 70 3.88 -19.40 -12.24
C LYS A 70 3.83 -20.13 -13.59
N ASP A 71 3.07 -21.20 -13.69
CA ASP A 71 2.82 -21.97 -14.91
C ASP A 71 1.80 -21.29 -15.85
N GLY A 72 1.26 -20.13 -15.46
CA GLY A 72 0.24 -19.40 -16.22
C GLY A 72 -1.18 -19.89 -15.95
N GLY A 73 -1.37 -20.95 -15.15
CA GLY A 73 -2.68 -21.41 -14.71
C GLY A 73 -3.40 -20.34 -13.89
N ILE A 74 -4.72 -20.28 -14.05
CA ILE A 74 -5.58 -19.33 -13.35
C ILE A 74 -6.50 -20.12 -12.43
N GLN A 75 -6.64 -19.67 -11.18
CA GLN A 75 -7.55 -20.29 -10.21
C GLN A 75 -8.21 -19.24 -9.32
N SER A 76 -9.38 -19.57 -8.79
CA SER A 76 -10.06 -18.70 -7.83
C SER A 76 -9.27 -18.63 -6.51
N ILE A 77 -9.48 -17.57 -5.73
CA ILE A 77 -8.90 -17.48 -4.39
C ILE A 77 -9.39 -18.60 -3.46
N GLN A 78 -10.59 -19.13 -3.69
CA GLN A 78 -11.20 -20.17 -2.88
C GLN A 78 -10.46 -21.49 -3.08
N ASP A 79 -10.21 -21.87 -4.34
CA ASP A 79 -9.43 -23.05 -4.70
C ASP A 79 -7.98 -22.96 -4.22
N TYR A 80 -7.39 -21.77 -4.34
CA TYR A 80 -6.03 -21.51 -3.84
C TYR A 80 -5.93 -21.72 -2.32
N LYS A 81 -6.88 -21.20 -1.55
CA LYS A 81 -6.92 -21.39 -0.10
C LYS A 81 -7.11 -22.85 0.30
N LEU A 82 -8.00 -23.57 -0.39
CA LEU A 82 -8.22 -25.00 -0.14
C LEU A 82 -6.92 -25.79 -0.31
N LYS A 83 -6.14 -25.50 -1.37
CA LYS A 83 -4.83 -26.14 -1.60
C LYS A 83 -3.83 -25.90 -0.48
N LEU A 84 -3.77 -24.69 0.07
CA LEU A 84 -2.88 -24.38 1.19
C LEU A 84 -3.23 -25.18 2.45
N LEU A 85 -4.52 -25.43 2.69
CA LEU A 85 -4.99 -26.18 3.86
C LEU A 85 -4.81 -27.69 3.70
N THR A 86 -4.86 -28.21 2.46
CA THR A 86 -4.68 -29.65 2.18
C THR A 86 -3.22 -30.10 2.09
N HIS A 87 -2.27 -29.16 2.06
CA HIS A 87 -0.83 -29.44 2.03
C HIS A 87 -0.14 -29.23 3.40
N GLN A 88 -0.93 -29.16 4.48
CA GLN A 88 -0.48 -29.19 5.87
C GLN A 88 -0.88 -30.53 6.50
#